data_AF-K0B8D3-F1
#
_entry.id   AF-K0B8D3-F1
#
_cell.length_a   1.000
_cell.length_b   1.000
_cell.length_c   1.000
_cell.angle_alpha   90.00
_cell.angle_beta   90.00
_cell.angle_gamma   90.00
#
_symmetry.space_group_name_H-M   'P 1'
#
loop_
_entity.id
_entity.type
_entity.pdbx_description
1 polymer ?
#
loop_
_entity_poly.entity_id
_entity_poly.type
_entity_poly.pdbx_seq_one_letter_code
_entity_poly.pdbx_strand_id
1 'polypeptide(L)' 'MKRWEIRDEFKEEIGDAFYAMAMYEQTKRFTMKMGKGLLCISTEIDVDNDEIVMKVLNETSKVL' A
#
# COMPACT_ATOMS: atom_id res chain seq x y z
N MET A 1 -3.66 -7.02 9.75
CA MET A 1 -3.08 -6.25 10.87
C MET A 1 -1.61 -6.59 11.07
N LYS A 2 -1.25 -7.78 11.58
CA LYS A 2 0.17 -8.23 11.77
C LYS A 2 1.18 -7.88 10.67
N ARG A 3 0.82 -8.01 9.39
CA ARG A 3 1.75 -7.68 8.30
C ARG A 3 2.14 -6.21 8.24
N TRP A 4 1.24 -5.29 8.61
CA TRP A 4 1.55 -3.85 8.61
C TRP A 4 2.34 -3.49 9.86
N GLU A 5 2.00 -4.08 11.01
CA GLU A 5 2.76 -3.94 12.27
C GLU A 5 4.24 -4.27 12.08
N ILE A 6 4.56 -5.37 11.38
CA ILE A 6 5.96 -5.72 11.06
C ILE A 6 6.66 -4.62 10.26
N ARG A 7 5.98 -3.91 9.35
CA ARG A 7 6.60 -2.81 8.60
C ARG A 7 6.86 -1.60 9.50
N ASP A 8 5.93 -1.33 10.42
CA ASP A 8 6.08 -0.28 11.43
C ASP A 8 7.22 -0.62 12.42
N GLU A 9 7.51 -1.91 12.66
CA GLU A 9 8.65 -2.37 13.49
C GLU A 9 10.01 -2.09 12.85
N PHE A 10 10.17 -2.29 11.54
CA PHE A 10 11.44 -2.09 10.83
C PHE A 10 11.66 -0.66 10.28
N LYS A 11 10.80 0.29 10.66
CA LYS A 11 10.86 1.66 10.10
C LYS A 11 12.17 2.37 10.42
N GLU A 12 12.85 2.03 11.51
CA GLU A 12 14.11 2.67 11.90
C GLU A 12 15.26 2.27 10.98
N GLU A 13 15.20 1.05 10.42
CA GLU A 13 16.22 0.51 9.52
C GLU A 13 15.98 0.85 8.06
N ILE A 14 14.72 0.84 7.61
CA ILE A 14 14.36 0.94 6.18
C ILE A 14 13.43 2.11 5.83
N GLY A 15 13.03 2.91 6.82
CA GLY A 15 12.11 4.04 6.65
C GLY A 15 10.63 3.64 6.70
N ASP A 16 9.76 4.66 6.70
CA ASP A 16 8.31 4.46 6.75
C ASP A 16 7.78 3.78 5.48
N ALA A 17 6.93 2.77 5.67
CA ALA A 17 6.27 2.08 4.56
C ALA A 17 5.13 2.91 3.97
N PHE A 18 5.27 3.33 2.71
CA PHE A 18 4.20 4.03 1.98
C PHE A 18 3.06 3.10 1.55
N TYR A 19 3.39 1.93 1.04
CA TYR A 19 2.44 0.89 0.65
C TYR A 19 3.09 -0.49 0.63
N ALA A 20 2.28 -1.53 0.55
CA ALA A 20 2.70 -2.91 0.37
C ALA A 20 1.94 -3.53 -0.79
N MET A 21 2.62 -4.31 -1.65
CA MET A 21 1.98 -5.03 -2.75
C MET A 21 2.17 -6.54 -2.57
N ALA A 22 1.14 -7.30 -2.90
CA ALA A 22 1.20 -8.74 -3.09
C ALA A 22 0.65 -9.07 -4.48
N MET A 23 1.40 -9.86 -5.24
CA MET A 23 0.94 -10.41 -6.51
C MET A 23 0.45 -11.84 -6.29
N TYR A 24 -0.72 -12.13 -6.84
CA TYR A 24 -1.32 -13.45 -6.93
C TYR A 24 -1.39 -13.85 -8.40
N GLU A 25 -1.76 -15.10 -8.67
CA GLU A 25 -1.87 -15.63 -10.04
C GLU A 25 -2.77 -14.79 -10.95
N GLN A 26 -3.85 -14.22 -10.40
CA GLN A 26 -4.86 -13.49 -11.19
C GLN A 26 -5.01 -12.02 -10.80
N THR A 27 -4.43 -11.59 -9.68
CA THR A 27 -4.65 -10.24 -9.16
C THR A 27 -3.40 -9.67 -8.53
N LYS A 28 -3.29 -8.34 -8.50
CA LYS A 28 -2.38 -7.64 -7.59
C LYS A 28 -3.21 -6.99 -6.50
N ARG A 29 -2.69 -6.97 -5.27
CA ARG A 29 -3.31 -6.29 -4.14
C ARG A 29 -2.31 -5.34 -3.51
N PHE A 30 -2.69 -4.08 -3.38
CA PHE A 30 -1.93 -3.09 -2.64
C PHE A 30 -2.65 -2.68 -1.37
N THR A 31 -1.88 -2.43 -0.33
CA THR A 31 -2.35 -2.06 1.00
C THR A 31 -1.56 -0.86 1.48
N MET A 32 -2.24 0.13 2.05
CA MET A 32 -1.61 1.31 2.64
C MET A 32 -2.39 1.78 3.85
N LYS A 33 -1.71 2.50 4.76
CA LYS A 33 -2.32 3.09 5.95
C LYS A 33 -3.14 4.31 5.54
N MET A 34 -4.39 4.39 6.02
CA MET A 34 -5.29 5.50 5.74
C MET A 34 -6.03 5.86 7.04
N GLY A 35 -5.61 6.94 7.69
CA GLY A 35 -6.08 7.31 9.02
C GLY A 35 -5.85 6.19 10.05
N LYS A 36 -6.93 5.70 10.67
CA LYS A 36 -6.88 4.60 11.65
C LYS A 36 -7.02 3.20 11.03
N GLY A 37 -7.19 3.12 9.71
CA GLY A 37 -7.45 1.88 8.98
C GLY A 37 -6.41 1.59 7.91
N LEU A 38 -6.71 0.54 7.12
CA LEU A 38 -5.95 0.18 5.94
C LEU A 38 -6.85 0.29 4.71
N LEU A 39 -6.35 0.95 3.67
CA LEU A 39 -6.94 0.90 2.33
C LEU A 39 -6.37 -0.32 1.62
N CYS A 40 -7.25 -1.18 1.12
CA CYS A 40 -6.89 -2.37 0.36
C CYS A 40 -7.53 -2.26 -1.03
N ILE A 41 -6.70 -2.30 -2.07
CA ILE A 41 -7.18 -2.26 -3.45
C ILE A 41 -6.66 -3.50 -4.15
N SER A 42 -7.54 -4.18 -4.89
CA SER A 42 -7.19 -5.32 -5.72
C SER A 42 -7.51 -5.01 -7.17
N THR A 43 -6.61 -5.38 -8.06
CA THR A 43 -6.70 -5.16 -9.51
C THR A 43 -6.42 -6.48 -10.23
N GLU A 44 -6.85 -6.57 -11.48
CA GLU A 44 -6.41 -7.65 -12.37
C GLU A 44 -4.89 -7.56 -12.61
N ILE A 45 -4.28 -8.69 -12.98
CA ILE A 45 -2.82 -8.84 -13.04
C ILE A 45 -2.15 -7.92 -14.09
N ASP A 46 -2.89 -7.57 -15.12
CA ASP A 46 -2.47 -6.78 -16.28
C ASP A 46 -2.63 -5.27 -16.10
N VAL A 47 -3.29 -4.85 -15.00
CA VAL A 47 -3.44 -3.44 -14.66
C VAL A 47 -2.08 -2.82 -14.33
N ASP A 48 -1.85 -1.59 -14.82
CA ASP A 48 -0.73 -0.76 -14.37
C ASP A 48 -1.00 -0.27 -12.94
N ASN A 49 -0.34 -0.94 -11.99
CA ASN A 49 -0.56 -0.68 -10.57
C ASN A 49 0.30 0.48 -10.05
N ASP A 50 1.39 0.83 -10.74
CA ASP A 50 2.29 1.89 -10.29
C ASP A 50 1.61 3.24 -10.47
N GLU A 51 0.91 3.45 -11.60
CA GLU A 51 0.12 4.66 -11.82
C GLU A 51 -0.98 4.82 -10.75
N ILE A 52 -1.69 3.74 -10.42
CA ILE A 52 -2.77 3.77 -9.42
C ILE A 52 -2.20 4.10 -8.04
N VAL A 53 -1.13 3.44 -7.63
CA VAL A 53 -0.50 3.69 -6.32
C VAL A 53 -0.04 5.13 -6.22
N MET A 54 0.62 5.67 -7.25
CA MET A 54 1.10 7.05 -7.23
C MET A 54 -0.04 8.07 -7.17
N LYS A 55 -1.15 7.82 -7.89
CA LYS A 55 -2.36 8.65 -7.77
C LYS A 55 -2.93 8.62 -6.37
N VAL A 56 -3.08 7.43 -5.78
CA VAL A 56 -3.63 7.30 -4.42
C VAL A 56 -2.72 7.99 -3.41
N LEU A 57 -1.40 7.78 -3.48
CA LEU A 57 -0.44 8.43 -2.59
C LEU A 57 -0.55 9.96 -2.68
N ASN A 58 -0.56 10.52 -3.90
CA ASN A 58 -0.69 11.96 -4.12
C ASN A 58 -1.99 12.55 -3.56
N GLU A 59 -3.11 11.82 -3.60
CA GLU A 59 -4.35 12.28 -2.99
C GLU A 59 -4.34 12.13 -1.47
N THR A 60 -3.77 11.04 -0.92
CA THR A 60 -3.67 10.85 0.53
C THR A 60 -2.77 11.87 1.22
N SER A 61 -1.69 12.32 0.55
CA SER A 61 -0.81 13.39 1.06
C SER A 61 -1.50 14.76 1.13
N LYS A 62 -2.63 14.97 0.45
CA LYS A 62 -3.43 16.20 0.54
C LYS A 62 -4.46 16.19 1.68
N VAL A 63 -4.71 15.03 2.27
CA VAL A 63 -5.76 14.80 3.28
C VAL A 63 -5.18 14.60 4.69
N LEU A 64 -3.85 14.42 4.80
CA LEU A 64 -3.09 14.45 6.06
C LEU A 64 -2.55 15.86 6.32
#